data_AF-A0A1I0ARB5-F1
#
_entry.id   AF-A0A1I0ARB5-F1
#
_cell.length_a   1.000
_cell.length_b   1.000
_cell.length_c   1.000
_cell.angle_alpha   90.00
_cell.angle_beta   90.00
_cell.angle_gamma   90.00
#
_symmetry.space_group_name_H-M   'P 1'
#
loop_
_entity.id
_entity.type
_entity.pdbx_description
1 polymer ?
#
loop_
_entity_poly.entity_id
_entity_poly.type
_entity_poly.pdbx_seq_one_letter_code
_entity_poly.pdbx_strand_id
1 'polypeptide(L)'
;MNCDGCKARKESEICKGRTAVLGCAEGKARVIMNSNEYAEVEEKEIIITPMTEPDSIGAIHKSAGVITDRGGVLCHAAIVCREIGKPCIVGTSNATKVLRNGDNIKICTKYGKVYKID
;
A
#
# COMPACT_ATOMS: atom_id res chain seq x y z
N MET A 1 -14.91 -10.74 -7.15
CA MET A 1 -13.59 -10.52 -7.79
C MET A 1 -12.58 -11.40 -7.08
N ASN A 2 -12.20 -12.49 -7.75
CA ASN A 2 -11.57 -13.67 -7.17
C ASN A 2 -10.08 -13.44 -6.88
N CYS A 3 -9.69 -13.77 -5.65
CA CYS A 3 -8.32 -13.76 -5.15
C CYS A 3 -7.63 -15.12 -5.41
N ASP A 4 -7.98 -15.76 -6.53
CA ASP A 4 -7.57 -17.13 -6.89
C ASP A 4 -6.32 -17.18 -7.80
N GLY A 5 -5.70 -16.03 -8.05
CA GLY A 5 -4.53 -15.88 -8.92
C GLY A 5 -3.18 -15.77 -8.18
N CYS A 6 -3.02 -16.39 -7.00
CA CYS A 6 -1.74 -16.33 -6.26
C CYS A 6 -0.74 -17.41 -6.72
N LYS A 7 -0.63 -17.68 -8.03
CA LYS A 7 0.31 -18.66 -8.58
C LYS A 7 1.62 -18.01 -9.04
N ALA A 8 2.67 -18.34 -8.30
CA ALA A 8 4.05 -18.60 -8.75
C ALA A 8 4.68 -17.64 -9.77
N ARG A 9 4.70 -16.34 -9.47
CA ARG A 9 5.91 -15.55 -9.77
C ARG A 9 6.84 -15.69 -8.56
N LYS A 10 8.15 -15.46 -8.70
CA LYS A 10 9.06 -15.37 -7.54
C LYS A 10 8.63 -14.18 -6.67
N GLU A 11 7.64 -14.40 -5.82
CA GLU A 11 7.02 -13.40 -4.96
C GLU A 11 7.65 -13.57 -3.57
N SER A 12 8.68 -12.78 -3.27
CA SER A 12 9.28 -12.76 -1.94
C SER A 12 8.38 -11.95 -1.01
N GLU A 13 7.87 -12.59 0.05
CA GLU A 13 7.17 -11.86 1.12
C GLU A 13 8.16 -10.88 1.77
N ILE A 14 7.84 -9.59 1.72
CA ILE A 14 8.69 -8.53 2.26
C ILE A 14 8.20 -8.07 3.63
N CYS A 15 6.88 -7.93 3.77
CA CYS A 15 6.25 -7.40 4.97
C CYS A 15 4.84 -7.94 5.14
N LYS A 16 4.37 -7.91 6.39
CA LYS A 16 3.00 -8.20 6.78
C LYS A 16 2.44 -7.05 7.61
N GLY A 17 1.15 -6.82 7.51
CA GLY A 17 0.44 -5.80 8.27
C GLY A 17 -1.01 -6.20 8.52
N ARG A 18 -1.78 -5.25 9.04
CA ARG A 18 -3.22 -5.41 9.25
C ARG A 18 -4.00 -4.89 8.06
N THR A 19 -5.00 -5.64 7.67
CA THR A 19 -5.88 -5.25 6.57
C THR A 19 -6.90 -4.23 7.03
N ALA A 20 -6.88 -3.05 6.41
CA ALA A 20 -7.90 -2.02 6.60
C ALA A 20 -9.04 -2.17 5.58
N VAL A 21 -8.67 -2.44 4.32
CA VAL A 21 -9.59 -2.58 3.18
C VAL A 21 -9.24 -3.82 2.36
N LEU A 22 -10.24 -4.65 2.05
CA LEU A 22 -10.08 -5.86 1.25
C LEU A 22 -9.84 -5.53 -0.23
N GLY A 23 -8.89 -6.23 -0.86
CA GLY A 23 -8.49 -6.02 -2.25
C GLY A 23 -7.10 -6.58 -2.56
N CYS A 24 -6.72 -6.50 -3.82
CA CYS A 24 -5.38 -6.82 -4.32
C CYS A 24 -4.98 -5.77 -5.34
N ALA A 25 -3.73 -5.35 -5.29
CA ALA A 25 -3.17 -4.40 -6.23
C ALA A 25 -1.70 -4.71 -6.50
N GLU A 26 -1.24 -4.34 -7.68
CA GLU A 26 0.14 -4.46 -8.14
C GLU A 26 0.56 -3.11 -8.71
N GLY A 27 1.79 -2.69 -8.42
CA GLY A 27 2.32 -1.41 -8.89
C GLY A 27 3.73 -1.15 -8.36
N LYS A 28 4.29 -0.01 -8.77
CA LYS A 28 5.57 0.45 -8.23
C LYS A 28 5.39 0.97 -6.81
N ALA A 29 6.31 0.59 -5.93
CA ALA A 29 6.43 1.10 -4.59
C ALA A 29 6.86 2.57 -4.63
N ARG A 30 6.09 3.44 -3.99
CA ARG A 30 6.44 4.84 -3.74
C ARG A 30 6.43 5.07 -2.24
N VAL A 31 7.62 5.04 -1.64
CA VAL A 31 7.88 5.43 -0.26
C VAL A 31 7.85 6.94 -0.15
N ILE A 32 6.91 7.45 0.64
CA ILE A 32 6.67 8.86 0.88
C ILE A 32 7.03 9.14 2.33
N MET A 33 8.05 9.96 2.54
CA MET A 33 8.48 10.37 3.87
C MET A 33 8.07 11.82 4.17
N ASN A 34 7.86 12.63 3.13
CA ASN A 34 7.47 14.02 3.23
C ASN A 34 6.22 14.32 2.39
N SER A 35 5.39 15.27 2.84
CA SER A 35 4.13 15.60 2.18
C SER A 35 4.30 16.09 0.74
N ASN A 36 5.44 16.72 0.43
CA ASN A 36 5.75 17.21 -0.92
C ASN A 36 5.88 16.08 -1.97
N GLU A 37 6.20 14.87 -1.54
CA GLU A 37 6.39 13.70 -2.44
C GLU A 37 5.03 13.11 -2.88
N TYR A 38 3.91 13.45 -2.23
CA TYR A 38 2.57 13.04 -2.68
C TYR A 38 2.24 13.58 -4.07
N ALA A 39 2.82 14.73 -4.47
CA ALA A 39 2.65 15.31 -5.79
C ALA A 39 3.34 14.50 -6.90
N GLU A 40 4.37 13.73 -6.55
CA GLU A 40 5.17 12.92 -7.49
C GLU A 40 4.60 11.50 -7.68
N VAL A 41 3.49 11.17 -7.00
CA VAL A 41 2.83 9.87 -7.14
C VAL A 41 2.20 9.75 -8.53
N GLU A 42 2.63 8.71 -9.24
CA GLU A 42 2.10 8.36 -10.54
C GLU A 42 0.86 7.43 -10.44
N GLU A 43 0.17 7.30 -11.57
CA GLU A 43 -1.00 6.42 -11.65
C GLU A 43 -0.61 4.96 -11.43
N LYS A 44 -1.44 4.24 -10.67
CA LYS A 44 -1.28 2.81 -10.34
C LYS A 44 -0.05 2.49 -9.49
N GLU A 45 0.57 3.47 -8.83
CA GLU A 45 1.60 3.21 -7.83
C GLU A 45 1.03 2.75 -6.50
N ILE A 46 1.85 2.10 -5.68
CA ILE A 46 1.51 1.69 -4.31
C ILE A 46 2.20 2.66 -3.35
N ILE A 47 1.41 3.45 -2.64
CA ILE A 47 1.91 4.42 -1.66
C ILE A 47 2.34 3.69 -0.41
N ILE A 48 3.55 3.96 0.07
CA ILE A 48 4.10 3.46 1.32
C ILE A 48 4.46 4.66 2.16
N THR A 49 3.78 4.88 3.28
CA THR A 49 4.02 6.05 4.13
C THR A 49 4.03 5.64 5.60
N PRO A 50 4.84 6.26 6.48
CA PRO A 50 4.75 5.95 7.90
C PRO A 50 3.38 6.32 8.48
N MET A 51 2.76 7.40 7.99
CA MET A 51 1.48 7.91 8.45
C MET A 51 0.76 8.67 7.33
N THR A 52 -0.54 8.47 7.19
CA THR A 52 -1.34 9.18 6.18
C THR A 52 -1.66 10.60 6.63
N GLU A 53 -1.53 11.53 5.70
CA GLU A 53 -1.84 12.95 5.90
C GLU A 53 -3.09 13.34 5.07
N PRO A 54 -3.77 14.44 5.41
CA PRO A 54 -4.92 14.92 4.63
C PRO A 54 -4.58 15.19 3.16
N ASP A 55 -3.36 15.68 2.91
CA ASP A 55 -2.86 16.00 1.56
C ASP A 55 -2.69 14.75 0.67
N SER A 56 -2.56 13.57 1.31
CA SER A 56 -2.40 12.30 0.62
C SER A 56 -3.62 11.87 -0.20
N ILE A 57 -4.81 12.48 0.01
CA ILE A 57 -6.07 12.05 -0.63
C ILE A 57 -5.95 12.04 -2.16
N GLY A 58 -5.36 13.09 -2.75
CA GLY A 58 -5.16 13.18 -4.20
C GLY A 58 -4.25 12.07 -4.74
N ALA A 59 -3.17 11.78 -4.01
CA ALA A 59 -2.25 10.70 -4.34
C ALA A 59 -2.90 9.31 -4.18
N ILE A 60 -3.64 9.09 -3.09
CA ILE A 60 -4.34 7.82 -2.83
C ILE A 60 -5.34 7.52 -3.96
N HIS A 61 -6.01 8.54 -4.49
CA HIS A 61 -6.92 8.37 -5.60
C HIS A 61 -6.23 7.82 -6.86
N LYS A 62 -5.05 8.35 -7.20
CA LYS A 62 -4.21 7.90 -8.32
C LYS A 62 -3.55 6.54 -8.06
N SER A 63 -3.27 6.23 -6.80
CA SER A 63 -2.61 5.00 -6.39
C SER A 63 -3.44 3.75 -6.68
N ALA A 64 -2.77 2.62 -6.85
CA ALA A 64 -3.40 1.31 -6.86
C ALA A 64 -3.70 0.81 -5.44
N GLY A 65 -2.99 1.31 -4.42
CA GLY A 65 -3.18 0.91 -3.03
C GLY A 65 -2.25 1.65 -2.06
N VAL A 66 -2.50 1.45 -0.76
CA VAL A 66 -1.81 2.17 0.32
C VAL A 66 -1.28 1.19 1.36
N ILE A 67 -0.05 1.42 1.81
CA ILE A 67 0.62 0.71 2.89
C ILE A 67 1.06 1.74 3.93
N THR A 68 0.67 1.54 5.19
CA THR A 68 1.14 2.39 6.28
C THR A 68 1.94 1.64 7.31
N ASP A 69 3.04 2.25 7.75
CA ASP A 69 3.90 1.65 8.77
C ASP A 69 3.27 1.69 10.16
N ARG A 70 2.65 2.82 10.49
CA ARG A 70 1.89 3.05 11.72
C ARG A 70 0.42 3.25 11.41
N GLY A 71 -0.40 3.05 12.45
CA GLY A 71 -1.85 3.19 12.38
C GLY A 71 -2.58 1.87 12.58
N GLY A 72 -3.86 1.97 12.96
CA GLY A 72 -4.75 0.84 13.16
C GLY A 72 -5.85 0.81 12.09
N VAL A 73 -6.65 -0.26 12.09
CA VAL A 73 -7.75 -0.45 11.11
C VAL A 73 -8.89 0.57 11.23
N LEU A 74 -8.87 1.42 12.27
CA LEU A 74 -9.82 2.51 12.52
C LEU A 74 -9.18 3.90 12.38
N CYS A 75 -7.96 4.01 11.86
CA CYS A 75 -7.33 5.32 11.67
C CYS A 75 -7.89 6.07 10.47
N HIS A 76 -7.55 7.36 10.37
CA HIS A 76 -7.93 8.22 9.25
C HIS A 76 -7.61 7.59 7.88
N ALA A 77 -6.44 6.95 7.75
CA ALA A 77 -6.04 6.24 6.53
C ALA A 77 -7.03 5.14 6.13
N ALA A 78 -7.51 4.37 7.10
CA ALA A 78 -8.43 3.27 6.86
C ALA A 78 -9.81 3.76 6.42
N ILE A 79 -10.29 4.87 6.99
CA ILE A 79 -11.58 5.48 6.61
C ILE A 79 -11.50 6.00 5.18
N VAL A 80 -10.50 6.83 4.87
CA VAL A 80 -10.29 7.40 3.53
C VAL A 80 -10.14 6.31 2.47
N CYS A 81 -9.34 5.28 2.75
CA CYS A 81 -9.18 4.16 1.79
C CYS A 81 -10.48 3.38 1.58
N ARG A 82 -11.34 3.27 2.60
CA ARG A 82 -12.67 2.65 2.47
C ARG A 82 -13.58 3.46 1.58
N GLU A 83 -13.56 4.79 1.71
CA GLU A 83 -14.36 5.68 0.86
C GLU A 83 -13.92 5.64 -0.60
N ILE A 84 -12.61 5.61 -0.85
CA ILE A 84 -12.05 5.53 -2.22
C ILE A 84 -12.14 4.10 -2.79
N GLY A 85 -12.30 3.09 -1.93
CA GLY A 85 -12.38 1.68 -2.34
C GLY A 85 -11.03 1.08 -2.78
N LYS A 86 -9.92 1.59 -2.24
CA LYS A 86 -8.56 1.12 -2.58
C LYS A 86 -8.04 0.14 -1.52
N PRO A 87 -7.31 -0.92 -1.92
CA PRO A 87 -6.71 -1.85 -0.98
C PRO A 87 -5.72 -1.12 -0.05
N CYS A 88 -5.87 -1.37 1.25
CA CYS A 88 -5.09 -0.70 2.28
C CYS A 88 -4.62 -1.67 3.36
N ILE A 89 -3.31 -1.64 3.62
CA ILE A 89 -2.64 -2.37 4.70
C ILE A 89 -2.05 -1.34 5.66
N VAL A 90 -2.26 -1.52 6.95
CA VAL A 90 -1.78 -0.60 7.99
C VAL A 90 -0.99 -1.35 9.05
N GLY A 91 -0.05 -0.69 9.72
CA GLY A 91 0.70 -1.26 10.83
C GLY A 91 1.78 -2.25 10.40
N THR A 92 2.43 -2.05 9.25
CA THR A 92 3.52 -2.93 8.77
C THR A 92 4.82 -2.80 9.56
N SER A 93 5.00 -1.75 10.36
CA SER A 93 6.14 -1.47 11.25
C SER A 93 7.54 -1.33 10.63
N ASN A 94 7.82 -1.93 9.47
CA ASN A 94 9.07 -1.76 8.73
C ASN A 94 8.90 -1.55 7.20
N ALA A 95 7.70 -1.32 6.68
CA ALA A 95 7.48 -1.27 5.21
C ALA A 95 8.30 -0.16 4.53
N THR A 96 8.37 1.01 5.15
CA THR A 96 9.14 2.16 4.65
C THR A 96 10.66 1.92 4.65
N LYS A 97 11.15 0.93 5.42
CA LYS A 97 12.58 0.60 5.51
C LYS A 97 13.00 -0.49 4.54
N VAL A 98 12.10 -1.43 4.26
CA VAL A 98 12.40 -2.59 3.40
C VAL A 98 12.07 -2.36 1.93
N LEU A 99 11.07 -1.51 1.65
CA LEU A 99 10.69 -1.14 0.29
C LEU A 99 11.45 0.11 -0.15
N ARG A 100 11.75 0.21 -1.44
CA ARG A 100 12.38 1.39 -2.05
C ARG A 100 11.52 1.92 -3.18
N ASN A 101 11.71 3.20 -3.49
CA ASN A 101 11.03 3.85 -4.61
C ASN A 101 11.36 3.12 -5.93
N GLY A 102 10.31 2.78 -6.68
CA GLY A 102 10.40 2.08 -7.96
C GLY A 102 10.40 0.54 -7.88
N ASP A 103 10.40 -0.06 -6.68
CA ASP A 103 10.29 -1.51 -6.55
C ASP A 103 8.93 -2.01 -7.04
N ASN A 104 8.89 -3.03 -7.89
CA ASN A 104 7.62 -3.64 -8.26
C ASN A 104 7.10 -4.49 -7.09
N ILE A 105 5.90 -4.16 -6.61
CA ILE A 105 5.29 -4.85 -5.49
C ILE A 105 3.83 -5.19 -5.76
N LYS A 106 3.37 -6.21 -5.04
CA LYS A 106 1.99 -6.66 -5.03
C LYS A 106 1.50 -6.76 -3.60
N ILE A 107 0.37 -6.14 -3.34
CA ILE A 107 -0.30 -6.19 -2.05
C ILE A 107 -1.48 -7.13 -2.12
N CYS A 108 -1.57 -8.02 -1.14
CA CYS A 108 -2.72 -8.89 -0.95
C CYS A 108 -3.30 -8.62 0.44
N THR A 109 -4.33 -7.79 0.50
CA THR A 109 -4.93 -7.43 1.78
C THR A 109 -5.81 -8.57 2.31
N LYS A 110 -6.19 -9.57 1.51
CA LYS A 110 -6.85 -10.79 2.03
C LYS A 110 -6.00 -11.50 3.09
N TYR A 111 -4.67 -11.51 2.90
CA TYR A 111 -3.73 -12.10 3.84
C TYR A 111 -2.94 -11.07 4.65
N GLY A 112 -3.11 -9.78 4.37
CA GLY A 112 -2.33 -8.69 4.99
C GLY A 112 -0.85 -8.76 4.63
N LYS A 113 -0.52 -9.19 3.40
CA LYS A 113 0.86 -9.46 2.97
C LYS A 113 1.27 -8.59 1.80
N VAL A 114 2.56 -8.27 1.77
CA VAL A 114 3.21 -7.51 0.70
C VAL A 114 4.29 -8.39 0.08
N TYR A 115 4.22 -8.53 -1.24
CA TYR A 115 5.14 -9.32 -2.04
C TYR A 115 5.94 -8.40 -2.95
N LYS A 116 7.24 -8.65 -3.08
CA LYS A 116 8.07 -8.01 -4.09
C LYS A 116 8.14 -8.89 -5.33
N ILE A 117 7.99 -8.24 -6.47
CA ILE A 117 8.08 -8.85 -7.79
C ILE A 117 9.39 -8.33 -8.38
N ASP A 118 10.29 -9.25 -8.72
CA ASP A 118 11.53 -8.97 -9.45
C ASP A 118 11.28 -9.08 -10.95
#